data_AF-A0A820DA34-F1
#
_entry.id   AF-A0A820DA34-F1
#
_cell.length_a   1.000
_cell.length_b   1.000
_cell.length_c   1.000
_cell.angle_alpha   90.00
_cell.angle_beta   90.00
_cell.angle_gamma   90.00
#
_symmetry.space_group_name_H-M   'P 1'
#
loop_
_entity.id
_entity.type
_entity.pdbx_description
1 polymer ?
#
loop_
_entity_poly.entity_id
_entity_poly.type
_entity_poly.pdbx_seq_one_letter_code
_entity_poly.pdbx_strand_id
1 'polypeptide(L)' 'MSSSRQLISSITIYLGLPIFICGTLGNLLNIRLLWRTRHNPCAFLFLALSFINCFILVY' A
#
# COMPACT_ATOMS: atom_id res chain seq x y z
N MET A 1 -8.92 33.02 4.87
CA MET A 1 -8.01 31.87 5.12
C MET A 1 -8.74 30.51 5.17
N SER A 2 -9.85 30.34 4.45
CA SER A 2 -10.70 29.11 4.47
C SER A 2 -10.52 28.24 3.22
N SER A 3 -10.52 28.84 2.02
CA SER A 3 -10.53 28.10 0.75
C SER A 3 -9.28 27.26 0.48
N SER A 4 -8.09 27.70 0.89
CA SER A 4 -6.84 26.95 0.70
C SER A 4 -6.78 25.67 1.55
N ARG A 5 -7.37 25.67 2.76
CA ARG A 5 -7.41 24.48 3.62
C ARG A 5 -8.39 23.44 3.10
N GLN A 6 -9.54 23.88 2.57
CA GLN A 6 -10.50 23.00 1.92
C GLN A 6 -9.90 22.33 0.68
N LEU A 7 -9.14 23.08 -0.11
CA LEU A 7 -8.49 22.57 -1.32
C LEU A 7 -7.41 21.52 -0.98
N ILE A 8 -6.60 21.75 0.05
CA ILE A 8 -5.61 20.78 0.56
C ILE A 8 -6.33 19.53 1.07
N SER A 9 -7.41 19.67 1.84
CA SER A 9 -8.18 18.54 2.37
C SER A 9 -8.74 17.66 1.25
N SER A 10 -9.31 18.28 0.21
CA SER A 10 -9.80 17.56 -0.97
C SER A 10 -8.68 16.82 -1.70
N ILE A 11 -7.54 17.46 -1.97
CA ILE A 11 -6.38 16.84 -2.63
C ILE A 11 -5.91 15.62 -1.83
N THR A 12 -5.81 15.74 -0.51
CA THR A 12 -5.37 14.66 0.38
C THR A 12 -6.31 13.46 0.33
N ILE A 13 -7.62 13.69 0.21
CA ILE A 13 -8.62 12.61 0.07
C ILE A 13 -8.54 11.98 -1.32
N TYR A 14 -8.52 12.80 -2.38
CA TYR A 14 -8.52 12.33 -3.77
C TYR A 14 -7.22 11.64 -4.17
N LEU A 15 -6.08 11.95 -3.56
CA LEU A 15 -4.82 11.22 -3.76
C LEU A 15 -4.61 10.13 -2.72
N GLY A 16 -4.88 10.39 -1.45
CA GLY A 16 -4.63 9.45 -0.36
C GLY A 16 -5.48 8.18 -0.46
N LEU A 17 -6.77 8.31 -0.79
CA LEU A 17 -7.68 7.17 -0.90
C LEU A 17 -7.27 6.19 -2.02
N PRO A 18 -7.02 6.61 -3.27
CA PRO A 18 -6.59 5.67 -4.31
C PRO A 18 -5.19 5.11 -4.06
N ILE A 19 -4.25 5.89 -3.47
CA ILE A 19 -2.94 5.36 -3.07
C ILE A 19 -3.12 4.25 -2.03
N PHE A 20 -4.00 4.46 -1.05
CA PHE A 20 -4.32 3.45 -0.04
C PHE A 20 -4.94 2.18 -0.66
N ILE A 21 -5.93 2.34 -1.54
CA ILE A 21 -6.60 1.20 -2.19
C ILE A 21 -5.62 0.44 -3.10
N CYS A 22 -4.90 1.13 -3.98
CA CYS A 22 -3.93 0.50 -4.88
C CYS A 22 -2.77 -0.13 -4.12
N GLY A 23 -2.28 0.52 -3.07
CA GLY A 23 -1.20 -0.01 -2.23
C GLY A 23 -1.61 -1.27 -1.48
N THR A 24 -2.82 -1.32 -0.90
CA THR A 24 -3.31 -2.52 -0.20
C THR A 24 -3.55 -3.67 -1.18
N LEU A 25 -4.24 -3.42 -2.31
CA LEU A 25 -4.46 -4.45 -3.34
C LEU A 25 -3.17 -4.97 -3.96
N GLY A 26 -2.23 -4.08 -4.27
CA GLY A 26 -0.93 -4.44 -4.86
C GLY A 26 -0.11 -5.34 -3.93
N ASN A 27 -0.04 -5.00 -2.64
CA ASN A 27 0.68 -5.83 -1.67
C ASN A 27 -0.02 -7.17 -1.41
N LEU A 28 -1.36 -7.21 -1.39
CA LEU A 28 -2.12 -8.46 -1.23
C LEU A 28 -1.88 -9.42 -2.41
N LEU A 29 -1.88 -8.90 -3.64
CA LEU A 29 -1.56 -9.67 -4.84
C LEU A 29 -0.10 -10.16 -4.80
N ASN A 30 0.83 -9.32 -4.38
CA ASN A 30 2.24 -9.68 -4.27
C ASN A 30 2.44 -10.82 -3.27
N ILE A 31 1.81 -10.74 -2.09
CA ILE A 31 1.83 -11.81 -1.08
C ILE A 31 1.28 -13.12 -1.67
N ARG A 32 0.16 -13.08 -2.39
CA ARG A 32 -0.44 -14.25 -3.03
C ARG A 32 0.49 -14.86 -4.09
N LEU A 33 1.19 -14.03 -4.86
CA LEU A 33 2.14 -14.46 -5.88
C LEU A 33 3.38 -15.10 -5.24
N LEU A 34 3.99 -14.39 -4.28
CA LEU A 34 5.19 -14.80 -3.56
C LEU A 34 4.98 -16.06 -2.71
N TRP A 35 3.77 -16.25 -2.17
CA TRP A 35 3.39 -17.49 -1.49
C TRP A 35 3.51 -18.71 -2.41
N ARG A 36 3.19 -18.54 -3.71
CA ARG A 36 3.32 -19.60 -4.71
C ARG A 36 4.78 -19.89 -5.06
N THR A 37 5.67 -18.90 -4.94
CA THR A 37 7.12 -18.97 -5.20
C THR A 37 7.98 -19.09 -3.94
N ARG A 38 7.40 -19.54 -2.82
CA ARG A 38 8.03 -19.64 -1.49
C ARG A 38 9.33 -20.44 -1.38
N HIS A 39 9.70 -21.19 -2.42
CA HIS A 39 10.96 -21.94 -2.46
C HIS A 39 12.18 -21.07 -2.81
N ASN A 40 11.99 -19.81 -3.18
CA ASN A 40 13.07 -18.87 -3.48
C ASN A 40 13.35 -17.96 -2.28
N PRO A 41 14.57 -17.93 -1.72
CA PRO A 41 14.90 -17.09 -0.55
C PRO A 41 14.69 -15.59 -0.81
N CYS A 42 14.89 -15.12 -2.05
CA CYS A 42 14.60 -13.73 -2.41
C CYS A 42 13.10 -13.41 -2.30
N ALA A 43 12.23 -14.37 -2.62
CA ALA A 43 10.78 -14.19 -2.50
C ALA A 43 10.35 -14.01 -1.03
N PHE A 44 11.08 -14.59 -0.08
CA PHE A 44 10.78 -14.42 1.35
C PHE A 44 11.03 -12.97 1.81
N LEU A 45 12.10 -12.35 1.33
CA LEU A 45 12.43 -10.95 1.64
C LEU A 45 11.36 -9.99 1.07
N PHE A 46 10.92 -10.25 -0.16
CA PHE A 46 9.84 -9.49 -0.80
C PHE A 46 8.49 -9.68 -0.10
N LEU A 47 8.21 -10.88 0.40
CA LEU A 47 6.99 -11.16 1.17
C LEU A 47 6.96 -10.32 2.45
N ALA A 48 8.06 -10.31 3.21
CA ALA A 48 8.19 -9.52 4.44
C ALA A 48 8.04 -8.01 4.16
N LEU A 49 8.65 -7.51 3.10
CA LEU A 49 8.53 -6.11 2.69
C LEU A 49 7.08 -5.73 2.35
N SER A 50 6.35 -6.61 1.64
CA SER A 50 4.93 -6.38 1.34
C SER A 50 4.03 -6.43 2.58
N PHE A 51 4.35 -7.24 3.59
CA PHE A 51 3.64 -7.22 4.88
C PHE A 51 3.86 -5.90 5.63
N ILE A 52 5.09 -5.40 5.68
CA ILE A 52 5.41 -4.11 6.31
C ILE A 52 4.67 -2.97 5.60
N ASN A 53 4.67 -2.96 4.26
CA ASN A 53 3.94 -1.96 3.49
C ASN A 53 2.42 -2.01 3.73
N CYS A 54 1.83 -3.19 3.88
CA CYS A 54 0.42 -3.31 4.25
C CYS A 54 0.16 -2.72 5.64
N PHE A 55 1.03 -2.97 6.63
CA PHE A 55 0.90 -2.42 7.98
C PHE A 55 1.02 -0.90 8.01
N ILE A 56 2.00 -0.34 7.28
CA ILE A 56 2.19 1.13 7.17
C ILE A 56 1.01 1.79 6.45
N LEU A 57 0.38 1.11 5.49
CA LEU A 57 -0.81 1.67 4.85
C LEU A 57 -1.99 1.71 5.81
N VAL A 58 -2.19 0.64 6.59
CA VAL A 58 -3.35 0.46 7.48
C VAL A 58 -3.27 1.31 8.76
N TYR A 59 -2.06 1.60 9.24
CA TYR A 59 -1.80 2.32 10.50
C TYR A 59 -1.45 3.79 10.25
#